data_AF-A0A240EMY7-F1
#
_entry.id   AF-A0A240EMY7-F1
#
_cell.length_a   1.000
_cell.length_b   1.000
_cell.length_c   1.000
_cell.angle_alpha   90.00
_cell.angle_beta   90.00
_cell.angle_gamma   90.00
#
_symmetry.space_group_name_H-M   'P 1'
#
loop_
_entity.id
_entity.type
_entity.pdbx_description
1 polymer ?
#
loop_
_entity_poly.entity_id
_entity_poly.type
_entity_poly.pdbx_seq_one_letter_code
_entity_poly.pdbx_strand_id
1 'polypeptide(L)'
;MGRRRELGSIASGIIDSFRSRNNDVDGYWGIGKLYLSVDHLQSKCVSIDLCSQQIAPYDPHFDLMTERYSKMFKRLLVKHSIPFEWVRSAYVYVEFEAEFEERHHNWRSALGNPCNLVCVVIDDNGKSHVACAYTNCFPHDAKRESRSTR
;
A
#
# COMPACT_ATOMS: atom_id res chain seq x y z
N MET A 1 8.15 16.40 -20.38
CA MET A 1 8.05 14.92 -20.35
C MET A 1 8.98 14.22 -19.34
N GLY A 2 10.19 14.73 -19.04
CA GLY A 2 11.11 14.06 -18.09
C GLY A 2 10.54 13.82 -16.69
N ARG A 3 9.92 14.85 -16.07
CA ARG A 3 9.40 14.75 -14.68
C ARG A 3 8.24 13.78 -14.48
N ARG A 4 7.45 13.47 -15.52
CA ARG A 4 6.38 12.45 -15.40
C ARG A 4 6.95 11.05 -15.20
N ARG A 5 8.19 10.78 -15.65
CA ARG A 5 8.86 9.50 -15.39
C ARG A 5 9.10 9.27 -13.89
N GLU A 6 9.24 10.35 -13.12
CA GLU A 6 9.39 10.30 -11.66
C GLU A 6 8.14 9.77 -10.94
N LEU A 7 6.95 9.80 -11.56
CA LEU A 7 5.74 9.19 -10.97
C LEU A 7 5.95 7.68 -10.70
N GLY A 8 6.78 7.00 -11.50
CA GLY A 8 7.19 5.62 -11.21
C GLY A 8 8.04 5.52 -9.95
N SER A 9 9.01 6.42 -9.77
CA SER A 9 9.83 6.48 -8.56
C SER A 9 9.00 6.82 -7.32
N ILE A 10 8.00 7.71 -7.46
CA ILE A 10 7.05 8.04 -6.40
C ILE A 10 6.21 6.81 -6.04
N ALA A 11 5.68 6.08 -7.03
CA ALA A 11 4.93 4.85 -6.80
C ALA A 11 5.78 3.80 -6.05
N SER A 12 7.06 3.64 -6.44
CA SER A 12 8.00 2.76 -5.75
C SER A 12 8.24 3.19 -4.30
N GLY A 13 8.50 4.48 -4.05
CA GLY A 13 8.71 5.00 -2.71
C GLY A 13 7.49 4.82 -1.79
N ILE A 14 6.28 4.94 -2.34
CA ILE A 14 5.04 4.66 -1.62
C ILE A 14 4.93 3.17 -1.29
N ILE A 15 5.07 2.29 -2.28
CA ILE A 15 4.83 0.86 -2.08
C ILE A 15 5.89 0.22 -1.16
N ASP A 16 7.14 0.66 -1.22
CA ASP A 16 8.20 0.21 -0.31
C ASP A 16 7.93 0.68 1.13
N SER A 17 7.49 1.93 1.30
CA SER A 17 7.07 2.43 2.61
C SER A 17 5.82 1.73 3.13
N PHE A 18 4.94 1.27 2.24
CA PHE A 18 3.72 0.54 2.60
C PHE A 18 4.01 -0.89 3.04
N ARG A 19 4.87 -1.60 2.31
CA ARG A 19 5.33 -2.97 2.66
C ARG A 19 6.12 -3.02 3.97
N SER A 20 6.78 -1.91 4.32
CA SER A 20 7.67 -1.86 5.48
C SER A 20 7.01 -2.32 6.79
N ARG A 21 7.80 -2.97 7.66
CA ARG A 21 7.41 -3.31 9.04
C ARG A 21 7.23 -2.11 9.95
N ASN A 22 7.54 -0.90 9.46
CA ASN A 22 7.32 0.36 10.18
C ASN A 22 5.96 1.01 9.81
N ASN A 23 5.17 0.37 8.94
CA ASN A 23 3.81 0.79 8.63
C ASN A 23 2.88 0.27 9.74
N ASP A 24 2.78 0.98 10.86
CA ASP A 24 1.95 0.57 11.99
C ASP A 24 0.55 1.21 11.96
N VAL A 25 -0.45 0.47 12.46
CA VAL A 25 -1.81 0.89 12.81
C VAL A 25 -2.09 0.41 14.23
N ASP A 26 -2.39 1.33 15.15
CA ASP A 26 -2.58 1.06 16.58
C ASP A 26 -1.41 0.31 17.25
N GLY A 27 -0.21 0.44 16.70
CA GLY A 27 0.99 -0.26 17.17
C GLY A 27 1.14 -1.69 16.63
N TYR A 28 0.35 -2.11 15.65
CA TYR A 28 0.53 -3.39 14.97
C TYR A 28 0.84 -3.18 13.49
N TRP A 29 1.46 -4.17 12.86
CA TRP A 29 1.81 -4.07 11.46
C TRP A 29 0.54 -3.92 10.60
N GLY A 30 0.46 -2.81 9.88
CA GLY A 30 -0.73 -2.36 9.17
C GLY A 30 -1.23 -3.36 8.12
N ILE A 31 -0.32 -4.08 7.45
CA ILE A 31 -0.70 -5.10 6.45
C ILE A 31 -1.49 -6.24 7.11
N GLY A 32 -1.08 -6.72 8.29
CA GLY A 32 -1.81 -7.76 9.01
C GLY A 32 -3.18 -7.28 9.47
N LYS A 33 -3.29 -6.00 9.89
CA LYS A 33 -4.56 -5.38 10.27
C LYS A 33 -5.51 -5.24 9.08
N LEU A 34 -5.00 -4.80 7.93
CA LEU A 34 -5.75 -4.75 6.67
C LEU A 34 -6.24 -6.14 6.26
N TYR A 35 -5.39 -7.16 6.35
CA TYR A 35 -5.79 -8.52 6.06
C TYR A 35 -6.93 -8.98 6.95
N LEU A 36 -6.81 -8.81 8.27
CA LEU A 36 -7.89 -9.14 9.21
C LEU A 36 -9.22 -8.44 8.86
N SER A 37 -9.15 -7.18 8.41
CA SER A 37 -10.36 -6.41 8.06
C SER A 37 -11.11 -6.97 6.86
N VAL A 38 -10.44 -7.70 5.96
CA VAL A 38 -11.05 -8.27 4.73
C VAL A 38 -11.05 -9.80 4.70
N ASP A 39 -10.62 -10.47 5.76
CA ASP A 39 -10.50 -11.94 5.82
C ASP A 39 -11.86 -12.65 5.62
N HIS A 40 -12.95 -11.98 6.01
CA HIS A 40 -14.32 -12.45 5.83
C HIS A 40 -14.87 -12.24 4.41
N LEU A 41 -14.17 -11.50 3.55
CA LEU A 41 -14.56 -11.23 2.17
C LEU A 41 -13.96 -12.27 1.23
N GLN A 42 -14.67 -12.59 0.14
CA GLN A 42 -14.16 -13.54 -0.85
C GLN A 42 -12.95 -12.99 -1.63
N SER A 43 -12.95 -11.68 -1.95
CA SER A 43 -11.86 -11.07 -2.72
C SER A 43 -10.59 -10.85 -1.90
N LYS A 44 -10.72 -10.63 -0.58
CA LYS A 44 -9.59 -10.32 0.33
C LYS A 44 -8.69 -9.20 -0.21
N CYS A 45 -9.31 -8.13 -0.69
CA CYS A 45 -8.61 -6.99 -1.29
C CYS A 45 -8.93 -5.68 -0.59
N VAL A 46 -7.95 -4.79 -0.59
CA VAL A 46 -8.07 -3.42 -0.10
C VAL A 46 -7.54 -2.46 -1.16
N SER A 47 -8.23 -1.34 -1.35
CA SER A 47 -7.76 -0.20 -2.13
C SER A 47 -7.71 1.07 -1.27
N ILE A 48 -6.61 1.81 -1.35
CA ILE A 48 -6.43 3.11 -0.70
C ILE A 48 -6.20 4.15 -1.80
N ASP A 49 -7.13 5.09 -1.94
CA ASP A 49 -6.99 6.23 -2.84
C ASP A 49 -6.16 7.33 -2.17
N LEU A 50 -5.00 7.61 -2.76
CA LEU A 50 -4.02 8.58 -2.26
C LEU A 50 -4.43 10.03 -2.55
N CYS A 51 -5.31 10.26 -3.52
CA CYS A 51 -5.84 11.58 -3.85
C CYS A 51 -7.00 11.95 -2.92
N SER A 52 -7.95 11.04 -2.73
CA SER A 52 -9.19 11.27 -1.96
C SER A 52 -9.09 10.88 -0.49
N GLN A 53 -8.02 10.21 -0.06
CA GLN A 53 -7.82 9.70 1.31
C GLN A 53 -8.84 8.64 1.72
N GLN A 54 -9.42 7.95 0.75
CA GLN A 54 -10.43 6.93 1.00
C GLN A 54 -9.82 5.53 0.96
N ILE A 55 -10.40 4.63 1.75
CA ILE A 55 -10.10 3.20 1.73
C ILE A 55 -11.37 2.41 1.40
N ALA A 56 -11.20 1.35 0.63
CA ALA A 56 -12.24 0.42 0.25
C ALA A 56 -11.78 -1.01 0.51
N PRO A 57 -12.52 -1.82 1.30
CA PRO A 57 -13.70 -1.45 2.08
C PRO A 57 -13.39 -0.37 3.13
N TYR A 58 -14.38 0.46 3.47
CA TYR A 58 -14.19 1.51 4.48
C TYR A 58 -14.13 0.90 5.89
N ASP A 59 -13.08 1.24 6.63
CA ASP A 59 -12.96 0.96 8.06
C ASP A 59 -12.22 2.15 8.73
N PRO A 60 -12.84 2.82 9.71
CA PRO A 60 -12.29 4.02 10.35
C PRO A 60 -10.97 3.79 11.08
N HIS A 61 -10.61 2.55 11.44
CA HIS A 61 -9.31 2.26 12.06
C HIS A 61 -8.14 2.60 11.14
N PHE A 62 -8.37 2.73 9.84
CA PHE A 62 -7.33 3.05 8.86
C PHE A 62 -7.29 4.52 8.44
N ASP A 63 -8.16 5.39 8.96
CA ASP A 63 -8.21 6.82 8.57
C ASP A 63 -6.86 7.53 8.76
N LEU A 64 -6.14 7.22 9.84
CA LEU A 64 -4.80 7.79 10.07
C LEU A 64 -3.78 7.25 9.06
N MET A 65 -3.90 5.97 8.65
CA MET A 65 -3.04 5.38 7.63
C MET A 65 -3.29 6.03 6.27
N THR A 66 -4.55 6.19 5.85
CA THR A 66 -4.91 6.78 4.56
C THR A 66 -4.46 8.23 4.48
N GLU A 67 -4.68 9.01 5.55
CA GLU A 67 -4.21 10.39 5.66
C GLU A 67 -2.67 10.46 5.54
N ARG A 68 -1.94 9.60 6.25
CA ARG A 68 -0.47 9.56 6.23
C ARG A 68 0.06 9.28 4.82
N TYR A 69 -0.49 8.30 4.11
CA TYR A 69 -0.04 7.97 2.76
C TYR A 69 -0.43 9.03 1.73
N SER A 70 -1.61 9.66 1.85
CA SER A 70 -1.97 10.80 1.00
C SER A 70 -1.03 12.00 1.21
N LYS A 71 -0.72 12.34 2.46
CA LYS A 71 0.26 13.39 2.79
C LYS A 71 1.64 13.05 2.24
N MET A 72 2.09 11.80 2.39
CA MET A 72 3.36 11.34 1.83
C MET A 72 3.39 11.48 0.30
N PHE A 73 2.33 11.05 -0.38
CA PHE A 73 2.20 11.15 -1.83
C PHE A 73 2.29 12.60 -2.31
N LYS A 74 1.48 13.50 -1.72
CA LYS A 74 1.51 14.94 -2.03
C LYS A 74 2.89 15.56 -1.78
N ARG A 75 3.56 15.20 -0.68
CA ARG A 75 4.93 15.65 -0.38
C ARG A 75 5.94 15.17 -1.42
N LEU A 76 5.82 13.93 -1.90
CA LEU A 76 6.69 13.40 -2.93
C LEU A 76 6.47 14.11 -4.28
N LEU A 77 5.22 14.42 -4.65
CA LEU A 77 4.94 15.23 -5.84
C LEU A 77 5.62 16.60 -5.77
N VAL A 78 5.47 17.30 -4.64
CA VAL A 78 6.11 18.61 -4.41
C VAL A 78 7.64 18.48 -4.49
N LYS A 79 8.23 17.46 -3.85
CA LYS A 79 9.67 17.20 -3.87
C LYS A 79 10.22 17.03 -5.29
N HIS A 80 9.47 16.34 -6.17
CA HIS A 80 9.85 16.15 -7.57
C HIS A 80 9.36 17.28 -8.49
N SER A 81 8.77 18.35 -7.94
CA SER A 81 8.21 19.49 -8.68
C SER A 81 7.21 19.05 -9.75
N ILE A 82 6.30 18.14 -9.36
CA ILE A 82 5.19 17.63 -10.17
C ILE A 82 3.89 18.28 -9.68
N PRO A 83 3.16 19.01 -10.53
CA PRO A 83 1.85 19.54 -10.19
C PRO A 83 0.85 18.42 -9.89
N PHE A 84 -0.03 18.63 -8.92
CA PHE A 84 -1.04 17.62 -8.56
C PHE A 84 -2.05 17.40 -9.69
N GLU A 85 -2.30 18.41 -10.51
CA GLU A 85 -3.19 18.40 -11.68
C GLU A 85 -2.70 17.42 -12.76
N TRP A 86 -1.43 17.04 -12.75
CA TRP A 86 -0.89 16.01 -13.64
C TRP A 86 -1.22 14.59 -13.17
N VAL A 87 -1.84 14.43 -12.00
CA VAL A 87 -2.26 13.14 -11.47
C VAL A 87 -3.77 13.02 -11.62
N ARG A 88 -4.20 12.12 -12.50
CA ARG A 88 -5.62 11.81 -12.67
C ARG A 88 -6.15 10.94 -11.53
N SER A 89 -5.38 9.94 -11.11
CA SER A 89 -5.72 9.06 -9.98
C SER A 89 -4.46 8.42 -9.41
N ALA A 90 -4.44 8.15 -8.12
CA ALA A 90 -3.34 7.43 -7.49
C ALA A 90 -3.88 6.55 -6.36
N TYR A 91 -3.52 5.27 -6.36
CA TYR A 91 -4.00 4.33 -5.35
C TYR A 91 -2.97 3.26 -5.01
N VAL A 92 -3.07 2.75 -3.79
CA VAL A 92 -2.44 1.49 -3.36
C VAL A 92 -3.51 0.42 -3.40
N TYR A 93 -3.19 -0.73 -3.96
CA TYR A 93 -4.02 -1.92 -3.98
C TYR A 93 -3.27 -3.05 -3.30
N VAL A 94 -3.98 -3.79 -2.46
CA VAL A 94 -3.46 -4.91 -1.69
C VAL A 94 -4.38 -6.09 -1.94
N GLU A 95 -3.79 -7.21 -2.34
CA GLU A 95 -4.46 -8.49 -2.55
C GLU A 95 -3.83 -9.50 -1.59
N PHE A 96 -4.67 -10.06 -0.71
CA PHE A 96 -4.27 -11.08 0.24
C PHE A 96 -4.64 -12.46 -0.27
N GLU A 97 -3.86 -13.47 0.14
CA GLU A 97 -3.99 -14.84 -0.37
C GLU A 97 -3.84 -14.93 -1.88
N ALA A 98 -2.93 -14.11 -2.43
CA ALA A 98 -2.58 -14.17 -3.83
C ALA A 98 -2.01 -15.56 -4.21
N GLU A 99 -2.05 -15.88 -5.50
CA GLU A 99 -1.40 -17.08 -6.00
C GLU A 99 0.11 -17.04 -5.70
N PHE A 100 0.63 -18.14 -5.15
CA PHE A 100 2.04 -18.21 -4.78
C PHE A 100 2.92 -18.24 -6.03
N GLU A 101 3.61 -17.14 -6.26
CA GLU A 101 4.69 -17.06 -7.25
C GLU A 101 6.08 -17.13 -6.58
N GLU A 102 6.86 -18.17 -6.89
CA GLU A 102 8.17 -18.41 -6.26
C GLU A 102 9.12 -17.22 -6.39
N ARG A 103 9.13 -16.55 -7.55
CA ARG A 103 9.99 -15.38 -7.81
C ARG A 103 9.67 -14.17 -6.92
N HIS A 104 8.44 -14.08 -6.43
CA HIS A 104 7.92 -12.94 -5.69
C HIS A 104 7.83 -13.23 -4.18
N HIS A 105 7.63 -14.48 -3.79
CA HIS A 105 7.29 -14.86 -2.41
C HIS A 105 8.32 -15.72 -1.67
N ASN A 106 9.39 -16.21 -2.34
CA ASN A 106 10.34 -17.20 -1.77
C ASN A 106 11.51 -16.61 -0.93
N TRP A 107 11.53 -15.32 -0.58
CA TRP A 107 12.70 -14.78 0.14
C TRP A 107 12.61 -14.95 1.68
N ARG A 108 13.45 -15.85 2.22
CA ARG A 108 13.88 -16.00 3.64
C ARG A 108 12.85 -15.64 4.72
N SER A 109 11.92 -16.56 4.97
CA SER A 109 10.95 -16.59 6.10
C SER A 109 9.55 -16.09 5.77
N ALA A 110 8.94 -16.70 4.75
CA ALA A 110 7.55 -16.49 4.36
C ALA A 110 6.54 -17.07 5.37
N LEU A 111 6.54 -16.58 6.61
CA LEU A 111 5.44 -16.85 7.53
C LEU A 111 4.24 -16.04 7.08
N GLY A 112 3.17 -16.73 6.68
CA GLY A 112 1.93 -16.12 6.24
C GLY A 112 1.50 -16.58 4.86
N ASN A 113 0.40 -16.00 4.40
CA ASN A 113 -0.11 -16.20 3.05
C ASN A 113 0.49 -15.13 2.11
N PRO A 114 0.62 -15.42 0.80
CA PRO A 114 1.13 -14.47 -0.18
C PRO A 114 0.27 -13.21 -0.23
N CYS A 115 0.93 -12.07 -0.36
CA CYS A 115 0.30 -10.77 -0.43
C CYS A 115 0.98 -9.92 -1.50
N ASN A 116 0.17 -9.55 -2.51
CA ASN A 116 0.57 -8.67 -3.59
C ASN A 116 0.19 -7.23 -3.23
N LEU A 117 1.14 -6.32 -3.40
CA LEU A 117 0.92 -4.90 -3.20
C LEU A 117 1.28 -4.14 -4.47
N VAL A 118 0.42 -3.24 -4.90
CA VAL A 118 0.65 -2.42 -6.09
C VAL A 118 0.33 -0.96 -5.78
N CYS A 119 1.23 -0.05 -6.13
CA CYS A 119 0.93 1.37 -6.21
C CYS A 119 0.78 1.75 -7.68
N VAL A 120 -0.35 2.34 -8.04
CA VAL A 120 -0.65 2.82 -9.39
C VAL A 120 -0.88 4.32 -9.34
N VAL A 121 -0.18 5.06 -10.21
CA VAL A 121 -0.41 6.47 -10.45
C VAL A 121 -0.72 6.66 -11.93
N ILE A 122 -1.89 7.21 -12.24
CA ILE A 122 -2.32 7.51 -13.61
C ILE A 122 -2.14 9.01 -13.83
N ASP A 123 -1.38 9.36 -14.85
CA ASP A 123 -1.15 10.76 -15.21
C ASP A 123 -2.34 11.37 -15.99
N ASP A 124 -2.28 12.68 -16.20
CA ASP A 124 -3.25 13.47 -16.96
C ASP A 124 -3.37 13.05 -18.44
N ASN A 125 -2.36 12.37 -19.00
CA ASN A 125 -2.40 11.79 -20.34
C ASN A 125 -2.96 10.35 -20.35
N GLY A 126 -3.36 9.82 -19.19
CA GLY A 126 -3.86 8.45 -19.04
C GLY A 126 -2.76 7.38 -18.96
N LYS A 127 -1.49 7.75 -18.83
CA LYS A 127 -0.39 6.79 -18.68
C LYS A 127 -0.32 6.28 -17.25
N SER A 128 -0.27 4.96 -17.10
CA SER A 128 -0.08 4.30 -15.80
C SER A 128 1.40 4.17 -15.43
N HIS A 129 1.70 4.54 -14.19
CA HIS A 129 2.99 4.35 -13.52
C HIS A 129 2.76 3.37 -12.37
N VAL A 130 3.33 2.17 -12.48
CA VAL A 130 3.03 1.05 -11.60
C VAL A 130 4.29 0.61 -10.87
N ALA A 131 4.19 0.40 -9.57
CA ALA A 131 5.22 -0.24 -8.77
C ALA A 131 4.59 -1.37 -7.96
N CYS A 132 5.23 -2.54 -7.99
CA CYS A 132 4.78 -3.73 -7.27
C CYS A 132 5.72 -4.04 -6.12
N ALA A 133 5.16 -4.61 -5.06
CA ALA A 133 5.87 -5.15 -3.93
C ALA A 133 5.17 -6.43 -3.46
N TYR A 134 5.93 -7.34 -2.86
CA TYR A 134 5.44 -8.65 -2.47
C TYR A 134 5.84 -8.96 -1.05
N THR A 135 4.94 -9.56 -0.29
CA THR A 135 5.21 -9.99 1.08
C THR A 135 4.41 -11.23 1.43
N ASN A 136 4.65 -11.76 2.63
CA ASN A 136 3.81 -12.78 3.24
C ASN A 136 3.29 -12.23 4.57
N CYS A 137 2.02 -12.45 4.85
CA CYS A 137 1.38 -11.96 6.06
C CYS A 137 0.31 -12.93 6.57
N PHE A 138 0.09 -12.94 7.88
CA PHE A 138 -1.11 -13.51 8.49
C PHE A 138 -2.11 -12.39 8.79
N PRO A 139 -3.41 -12.71 8.92
CA PRO A 139 -4.34 -11.81 9.58
C PRO A 139 -3.82 -11.48 10.97
N HIS A 140 -3.93 -10.21 11.37
CA HIS A 140 -3.44 -9.73 12.65
C HIS A 140 -4.00 -10.56 13.84
N ASP A 141 -3.12 -10.97 14.74
CA ASP A 141 -3.48 -11.61 16.02
C ASP A 141 -2.62 -11.09 17.18
N ALA A 142 -3.23 -10.31 18.08
CA ALA A 142 -2.58 -9.72 19.24
C ALA A 142 -1.98 -10.74 20.23
N LYS A 143 -2.39 -12.01 20.21
CA LYS A 143 -1.80 -13.06 21.06
C LYS A 143 -0.46 -13.57 20.50
N ARG A 144 -0.24 -13.38 19.20
CA ARG A 144 0.94 -13.89 18.46
C ARG A 144 1.93 -12.78 18.10
N GLU A 145 1.51 -11.52 18.23
CA GLU A 145 2.25 -10.35 17.79
C GLU A 145 2.62 -9.42 18.96
N SER A 146 3.79 -8.79 18.88
CA SER A 146 4.16 -7.70 19.78
C SER A 146 3.61 -6.37 19.28
N ARG A 147 3.15 -5.54 20.21
CA ARG A 147 2.72 -4.17 19.91
C ARG A 147 3.92 -3.22 19.90
N SER A 148 4.11 -2.51 18.80
CA SER A 148 5.02 -1.38 18.64
C SER A 148 4.63 -0.24 19.57
N THR A 149 5.63 0.42 20.17
CA THR A 149 5.46 1.58 21.08
C THR A 149 5.80 2.91 20.40
N ARG A 150 5.85 2.92 19.07
CA ARG A 150 6.28 4.07 18.27
C ARG A 150 5.18 5.10 18.07
#